data_AF-A0A5C6C511-F1
#
_entry.id   AF-A0A5C6C511-F1
#
_cell.length_a   1.000
_cell.length_b   1.000
_cell.length_c   1.000
_cell.angle_alpha   90.00
_cell.angle_beta   90.00
_cell.angle_gamma   90.00
#
_symmetry.space_group_name_H-M   'P 1'
#
loop_
_entity.id
_entity.type
_entity.pdbx_description
1 polymer ?
#
loop_
_entity_poly.entity_id
_entity_poly.type
_entity_poly.pdbx_seq_one_letter_code
_entity_poly.pdbx_strand_id
1 'polypeptide(L)'
;MTPNLNLFLGACIDLGLDPSAWIYAEDRGHRLTWPAASGKLGPIVVHEDGDEFIVDVGTIHHTHFRGFQYPATTDVFRAAIDAARFVLAVMSDGVCVTVDYLDGRCICSSHFFLDSENLTPDTIGNSPVGVRGGNIHTERFLWSGPV
;
A
#
# COMPACT_ATOMS: atom_id res chain seq x y z
N MET A 1 -10.92 -6.48 17.70
CA MET A 1 -10.01 -5.51 17.06
C MET A 1 -8.83 -5.26 17.97
N THR A 2 -7.61 -5.31 17.46
CA THR A 2 -6.38 -5.22 18.26
C THR A 2 -5.99 -3.76 18.53
N PRO A 3 -5.15 -3.49 19.55
CA PRO A 3 -4.69 -2.14 19.85
C PRO A 3 -3.96 -1.47 18.67
N ASN A 4 -3.12 -2.21 17.94
CA ASN A 4 -2.36 -1.65 16.82
C ASN A 4 -3.26 -1.32 15.63
N LEU A 5 -4.24 -2.17 15.29
CA LEU A 5 -5.21 -1.83 14.25
C LEU A 5 -6.08 -0.62 14.63
N ASN A 6 -6.33 -0.38 15.92
CA ASN A 6 -6.94 0.88 16.36
C ASN A 6 -6.01 2.09 16.15
N LEU A 7 -4.69 1.94 16.32
CA LEU A 7 -3.73 3.02 16.00
C LEU A 7 -3.78 3.37 14.52
N PHE A 8 -3.83 2.35 13.66
CA PHE A 8 -3.98 2.55 12.21
C PHE A 8 -5.29 3.29 11.87
N LEU A 9 -6.43 2.88 12.43
CA LEU A 9 -7.70 3.58 12.22
C LEU A 9 -7.67 5.02 12.74
N GLY A 10 -7.01 5.28 13.87
CA GLY A 10 -6.77 6.62 14.37
C GLY A 10 -5.98 7.47 13.39
N ALA A 11 -4.89 6.93 12.84
CA ALA A 11 -4.09 7.60 11.82
C ALA A 11 -4.87 7.85 10.51
N CYS A 12 -5.75 6.92 10.11
CA CYS A 12 -6.67 7.14 8.99
C CYS A 12 -7.58 8.35 9.22
N ILE A 13 -8.17 8.48 10.41
CA ILE A 13 -9.03 9.62 10.77
C ILE A 13 -8.25 10.93 10.69
N ASP A 14 -7.03 10.97 11.25
CA ASP A 14 -6.17 12.15 11.24
C ASP A 14 -5.79 12.57 9.80
N LEU A 15 -5.73 11.62 8.87
CA LEU A 15 -5.47 11.84 7.45
C LEU A 15 -6.73 12.11 6.62
N GLY A 16 -7.91 12.13 7.23
CA GLY A 16 -9.19 12.37 6.55
C GLY A 16 -9.75 11.16 5.78
N LEU A 17 -9.22 9.96 6.02
CA LEU A 17 -9.79 8.72 5.51
C LEU A 17 -10.97 8.28 6.39
N ASP A 18 -12.02 7.76 5.76
CA ASP A 18 -13.21 7.28 6.47
C ASP A 18 -12.91 5.93 7.18
N PRO A 19 -12.86 5.88 8.52
CA PRO A 19 -12.61 4.64 9.24
C PRO A 19 -13.77 3.62 9.09
N SER A 20 -14.98 4.07 8.75
CA SER A 20 -16.17 3.20 8.67
C SER A 20 -16.20 2.31 7.42
N ALA A 21 -15.40 2.64 6.42
CA ALA A 21 -15.24 1.85 5.20
C ALA A 21 -14.36 0.59 5.41
N TRP A 22 -13.68 0.47 6.54
CA TRP A 22 -12.88 -0.69 6.88
C TRP A 22 -13.72 -1.81 7.50
N ILE A 23 -13.60 -3.01 6.92
CA ILE A 23 -14.24 -4.23 7.42
C ILE A 23 -13.23 -4.99 8.26
N TYR A 24 -13.51 -5.13 9.55
CA TYR A 24 -12.69 -5.93 10.46
C TYR A 24 -13.05 -7.41 10.39
N ALA A 25 -12.03 -8.27 10.30
CA ALA A 25 -12.17 -9.72 10.42
C ALA A 25 -11.22 -10.27 11.51
N GLU A 26 -11.75 -11.14 12.37
CA GLU A 26 -11.05 -11.75 13.50
C GLU A 26 -10.46 -13.13 13.15
N ASP A 27 -9.97 -13.32 11.93
CA ASP A 27 -9.28 -14.55 11.55
C ASP A 27 -7.81 -14.55 12.00
N ARG A 28 -7.03 -15.55 11.56
CA ARG A 28 -5.68 -15.91 12.05
C ARG A 28 -4.64 -14.76 12.13
N GLY A 29 -4.90 -13.58 11.58
CA GLY A 29 -4.00 -12.44 11.65
C GLY A 29 -4.62 -11.13 12.10
N HIS A 30 -5.92 -11.07 12.42
CA HIS A 30 -6.69 -9.84 12.62
C HIS A 30 -6.47 -8.81 11.50
N ARG A 31 -7.46 -8.63 10.61
CA ARG A 31 -7.29 -7.75 9.45
C ARG A 31 -8.39 -6.71 9.32
N LEU A 32 -7.99 -5.54 8.83
CA LEU A 32 -8.88 -4.51 8.31
C LEU A 32 -8.84 -4.59 6.79
N THR A 33 -10.00 -4.71 6.16
CA THR A 33 -10.11 -4.75 4.70
C THR A 33 -10.90 -3.55 4.23
N TRP A 34 -10.27 -2.72 3.39
CA TRP A 34 -11.00 -1.79 2.55
C TRP A 34 -11.46 -2.54 1.30
N PRO A 35 -12.78 -2.64 1.05
CA PRO A 35 -13.29 -3.40 -0.08
C PRO A 35 -12.85 -2.75 -1.41
N ALA A 36 -12.76 -3.55 -2.47
CA ALA A 36 -12.41 -3.04 -3.79
C ALA A 36 -13.36 -1.92 -4.22
N ALA A 37 -12.81 -0.72 -4.45
CA ALA A 37 -13.53 0.34 -5.13
C ALA A 37 -13.60 -0.02 -6.63
N SER A 38 -14.78 0.11 -7.22
CA SER A 38 -15.15 -0.41 -8.54
C SER A 38 -14.03 -0.49 -9.59
N GLY A 39 -13.67 -1.72 -9.96
CA GLY A 39 -13.18 -2.09 -11.29
C GLY A 39 -11.68 -2.15 -11.49
N LYS A 40 -10.85 -1.59 -10.63
CA LYS A 40 -9.44 -1.43 -10.99
C LYS A 40 -8.43 -1.45 -9.80
N LEU A 41 -8.86 -1.36 -8.51
CA LEU A 41 -8.05 -1.42 -7.26
C LEU A 41 -8.64 -2.61 -6.52
N GLY A 42 -7.80 -3.61 -6.31
CA GLY A 42 -8.17 -4.71 -5.45
C GLY A 42 -8.49 -4.24 -4.03
N PRO A 43 -8.99 -5.12 -3.17
CA PRO A 43 -9.10 -4.79 -1.76
C PRO A 43 -7.74 -4.37 -1.20
N ILE A 44 -7.74 -3.38 -0.30
CA ILE A 44 -6.57 -3.09 0.53
C ILE A 44 -6.76 -3.84 1.83
N VAL A 45 -5.80 -4.67 2.20
CA VAL A 45 -5.83 -5.40 3.47
C VAL A 45 -4.71 -4.87 4.35
N VAL A 46 -5.03 -4.50 5.57
CA VAL A 46 -4.07 -4.11 6.59
C VAL A 46 -4.17 -5.11 7.73
N HIS A 47 -3.04 -5.71 8.05
CA HIS A 47 -2.90 -6.58 9.21
C HIS A 47 -1.57 -6.30 9.90
N GLU A 48 -1.38 -6.90 11.07
CA GLU A 48 -0.18 -6.71 11.86
C GLU A 48 0.57 -8.04 12.06
N ASP A 49 1.88 -7.95 12.23
CA ASP A 49 2.71 -9.05 12.71
C ASP A 49 3.73 -8.51 13.71
N GLY A 50 3.49 -8.75 15.00
CA GLY A 50 4.35 -8.24 16.07
C GLY A 50 4.41 -6.72 16.13
N ASP A 51 5.48 -6.13 15.57
CA ASP A 51 5.72 -4.69 15.55
C ASP A 51 5.62 -4.02 14.17
N GLU A 52 5.14 -4.76 13.18
CA GLU A 52 4.92 -4.23 11.84
C GLU A 52 3.45 -4.22 11.42
N PHE A 53 3.12 -3.23 10.60
CA PHE A 53 1.91 -3.24 9.79
C PHE A 53 2.26 -3.72 8.40
N ILE A 54 1.46 -4.64 7.88
CA ILE A 54 1.55 -5.15 6.52
C ILE A 54 0.33 -4.63 5.77
N VAL A 55 0.60 -3.93 4.67
CA VAL A 55 -0.44 -3.42 3.77
C VAL A 55 -0.38 -4.19 2.47
N ASP A 56 -1.36 -5.06 2.22
CA ASP A 56 -1.57 -5.74 0.96
C ASP A 56 -2.44 -4.89 0.04
N VAL A 57 -2.03 -4.77 -1.22
CA VAL A 57 -2.80 -4.14 -2.29
C VAL A 57 -3.18 -5.23 -3.30
N GLY A 58 -4.45 -5.69 -3.22
CA GLY A 58 -4.94 -6.82 -3.99
C GLY A 58 -4.15 -8.10 -3.72
N THR A 59 -3.63 -8.73 -4.78
CA THR A 59 -2.80 -9.95 -4.69
C THR A 59 -1.38 -9.73 -5.22
N ILE A 60 -0.98 -8.47 -5.45
CA ILE A 60 0.14 -8.13 -6.33
C ILE A 60 1.29 -7.47 -5.56
N HIS A 61 0.97 -6.66 -4.55
CA HIS A 61 1.97 -5.93 -3.78
C HIS A 61 1.62 -5.96 -2.29
N HIS A 62 2.65 -6.05 -1.46
CA HIS A 62 2.54 -5.80 -0.04
C HIS A 62 3.74 -4.98 0.42
N THR A 63 3.56 -4.19 1.47
CA THR A 63 4.63 -3.42 2.10
C THR A 63 4.56 -3.57 3.60
N HIS A 64 5.74 -3.70 4.23
CA HIS A 64 5.92 -3.76 5.66
C HIS A 64 6.33 -2.40 6.21
N PHE A 65 5.61 -1.92 7.22
CA PHE A 65 5.92 -0.71 7.99
C PHE A 65 6.31 -1.14 9.39
N ARG A 66 7.60 -1.01 9.73
CA ARG A 66 8.21 -1.67 10.89
C ARG A 66 8.51 -0.68 12.00
N GLY A 67 7.98 -0.93 13.20
CA GLY A 67 8.24 -0.10 14.38
C GLY A 67 9.72 -0.04 14.77
N PHE A 68 10.48 -1.13 14.58
CA PHE A 68 11.92 -1.14 14.89
C PHE A 68 12.79 -0.25 13.98
N GLN A 69 12.26 0.27 12.86
CA GLN A 69 13.01 1.18 11.99
C GLN A 69 13.21 2.56 12.63
N TYR A 70 12.47 2.88 13.70
CA TYR A 70 12.57 4.16 14.37
C TYR A 70 13.60 4.12 15.52
N PRO A 71 14.40 5.19 15.72
CA PRO A 71 15.57 5.17 16.63
C PRO A 71 15.25 4.99 18.12
N ALA A 72 14.00 5.21 18.54
CA ALA A 72 13.61 5.25 19.94
C ALA A 72 12.55 4.19 20.19
N THR A 73 12.98 3.00 20.65
CA THR A 73 12.11 1.84 20.92
C THR A 73 11.29 1.40 19.70
N THR A 74 10.73 0.21 19.74
CA THR A 74 9.77 -0.23 18.72
C THR A 74 8.58 0.74 18.67
N ASP A 75 8.58 1.67 17.71
CA ASP A 75 7.57 2.74 17.58
C ASP A 75 6.45 2.30 16.63
N VAL A 76 5.58 1.44 17.16
CA VAL A 76 4.41 0.91 16.44
C VAL A 76 3.45 2.03 16.03
N PHE A 77 3.41 3.14 16.79
CA PHE A 77 2.56 4.28 16.46
C PHE A 77 3.00 4.96 15.16
N ARG A 78 4.30 5.19 14.98
CA ARG A 78 4.82 5.72 13.71
C ARG A 78 4.64 4.75 12.55
N ALA A 79 4.82 3.44 12.79
CA ALA A 79 4.55 2.43 11.79
C ALA A 79 3.08 2.47 11.32
N ALA A 80 2.13 2.67 12.25
CA ALA A 80 0.71 2.85 11.93
C ALA A 80 0.46 4.10 11.07
N ILE A 81 1.12 5.23 11.40
CA ILE A 81 1.02 6.48 10.63
C ILE A 81 1.56 6.28 9.22
N ASP A 82 2.73 5.66 9.06
CA ASP A 82 3.34 5.48 7.74
C ASP A 82 2.54 4.47 6.89
N ALA A 83 1.98 3.43 7.50
CA ALA A 83 1.01 2.55 6.83
C ALA A 83 -0.24 3.32 6.36
N ALA A 84 -0.82 4.17 7.20
CA ALA A 84 -1.98 4.97 6.83
C ALA A 84 -1.66 6.00 5.73
N ARG A 85 -0.47 6.61 5.74
CA ARG A 85 0.03 7.49 4.67
C ARG A 85 0.18 6.76 3.36
N PHE A 86 0.74 5.55 3.39
CA PHE A 86 0.84 4.72 2.19
C PHE A 86 -0.54 4.39 1.64
N VAL A 87 -1.50 4.00 2.48
CA VAL A 87 -2.88 3.76 2.04
C VAL A 87 -3.51 5.00 1.41
N LEU A 88 -3.36 6.18 2.03
CA LEU A 88 -3.82 7.44 1.44
C LEU A 88 -3.19 7.68 0.07
N ALA A 89 -1.87 7.47 -0.06
CA ALA A 89 -1.16 7.67 -1.31
C ALA A 89 -1.60 6.64 -2.38
N VAL A 90 -1.89 5.39 -2.02
CA VAL A 90 -2.49 4.40 -2.93
C VAL A 90 -3.88 4.85 -3.40
N MET A 91 -4.73 5.34 -2.49
CA MET A 91 -6.09 5.79 -2.82
C MET A 91 -6.15 7.08 -3.64
N SER A 92 -5.09 7.89 -3.62
CA SER A 92 -4.99 9.18 -4.31
C SER A 92 -4.10 9.15 -5.55
N ASP A 93 -3.77 7.96 -6.05
CA ASP A 93 -2.82 7.75 -7.16
C ASP A 93 -1.43 8.37 -6.91
N GLY A 94 -1.04 8.57 -5.65
CA GLY A 94 0.23 9.16 -5.22
C GLY A 94 1.40 8.16 -5.11
N VAL A 95 1.15 6.87 -5.31
CA VAL A 95 2.18 5.81 -5.35
C VAL A 95 2.22 5.18 -6.73
N CYS A 96 3.43 4.93 -7.23
CA CYS A 96 3.62 3.95 -8.31
C CYS A 96 4.11 2.62 -7.74
N VAL A 97 3.50 1.53 -8.19
CA VAL A 97 3.94 0.16 -7.94
C VAL A 97 4.47 -0.43 -9.25
N THR A 98 5.67 -1.00 -9.20
CA THR A 98 6.23 -1.83 -10.27
C THR A 98 6.17 -3.30 -9.88
N VAL A 99 5.95 -4.17 -10.85
CA VAL A 99 5.75 -5.61 -10.61
C VAL A 99 6.51 -6.39 -11.66
N ASP A 100 7.25 -7.38 -11.20
CA ASP A 100 8.03 -8.30 -12.02
C ASP A 100 7.27 -9.61 -12.16
N TYR A 101 7.11 -10.08 -13.40
CA TYR A 101 6.44 -11.33 -13.73
C TYR A 101 7.41 -12.31 -14.38
N LEU A 102 7.32 -13.58 -13.99
CA LEU A 102 7.95 -14.72 -14.65
C LEU A 102 6.89 -15.80 -14.86
N ASP A 103 6.70 -16.23 -16.10
CA ASP A 103 5.73 -17.26 -16.50
C ASP A 103 4.30 -17.01 -15.97
N GLY A 104 3.85 -15.75 -16.04
CA GLY A 104 2.51 -15.33 -15.58
C GLY A 104 2.36 -15.25 -14.06
N ARG A 105 3.45 -15.37 -13.29
CA ARG A 105 3.44 -15.23 -11.83
C ARG A 105 4.19 -13.99 -11.41
N CYS A 106 3.61 -13.22 -10.48
CA CYS A 106 4.32 -12.15 -9.80
C CYS A 106 5.47 -12.77 -8.99
N ILE A 107 6.70 -12.32 -9.25
CA ILE A 107 7.91 -12.78 -8.56
C ILE A 107 8.53 -11.69 -7.67
N CYS A 108 8.23 -10.42 -7.94
CA CYS A 108 8.71 -9.28 -7.17
C CYS A 108 7.79 -8.08 -7.42
N SER A 109 7.71 -7.17 -6.47
CA SER A 109 7.14 -5.85 -6.67
C SER A 109 7.86 -4.82 -5.82
N SER A 110 7.87 -3.58 -6.28
CA SER A 110 8.42 -2.44 -5.57
C SER A 110 7.51 -1.22 -5.73
N HIS A 111 7.72 -0.18 -4.93
CA HIS A 111 6.96 1.05 -5.07
C HIS A 111 7.82 2.28 -4.81
N PHE A 112 7.34 3.42 -5.27
CA PHE A 112 7.87 4.73 -4.90
C PHE A 112 6.73 5.76 -4.88
N PHE A 113 6.90 6.78 -4.04
CA PHE A 113 5.97 7.89 -3.99
C PHE A 113 6.23 8.83 -5.16
N LEU A 114 5.17 9.32 -5.80
CA LEU A 114 5.32 10.18 -6.96
C LEU A 114 5.86 11.56 -6.59
N ASP A 115 5.53 12.06 -5.41
CA ASP A 115 6.01 13.36 -4.91
C ASP A 115 7.52 13.36 -4.66
N SER A 116 8.08 12.26 -4.13
CA SER A 116 9.52 12.12 -3.90
C SER A 116 10.32 12.14 -5.21
N GLU A 117 9.70 11.70 -6.30
CA GLU A 117 10.30 11.72 -7.65
C GLU A 117 9.93 12.96 -8.47
N ASN A 118 9.14 13.89 -7.90
CA ASN A 118 8.57 15.03 -8.61
C ASN A 118 7.80 14.62 -9.89
N LEU A 119 6.99 13.56 -9.76
CA LEU A 119 6.19 12.96 -10.81
C LEU A 119 4.70 13.03 -10.48
N THR A 120 3.90 12.73 -11.50
CA THR A 120 2.45 12.57 -11.44
C THR A 120 2.06 11.29 -12.19
N PRO A 121 0.84 10.76 -12.00
CA PRO A 121 0.38 9.59 -12.75
C PRO A 121 0.54 9.76 -14.27
N ASP A 122 0.27 10.96 -14.77
CA ASP A 122 0.35 11.29 -16.20
C ASP A 122 1.78 11.44 -16.72
N THR A 123 2.77 11.70 -15.86
CA THR A 123 4.16 11.96 -16.27
C THR A 123 5.12 10.79 -16.04
N ILE A 124 4.84 9.89 -15.09
CA ILE A 124 5.74 8.80 -14.69
C ILE A 124 6.31 7.94 -15.83
N GLY A 125 5.51 7.53 -16.80
CA GLY A 125 5.94 6.66 -17.91
C GLY A 125 6.81 7.37 -18.95
N ASN A 126 6.93 8.69 -18.87
CA ASN A 126 7.92 9.45 -19.64
C ASN A 126 9.19 9.73 -18.80
N SER A 127 9.21 9.35 -17.53
CA SER A 127 10.35 9.58 -16.64
C SER A 127 11.36 8.43 -16.71
N PRO A 128 12.67 8.72 -16.52
CA PRO A 128 13.68 7.67 -16.40
C PRO A 128 13.42 6.69 -15.26
N VAL A 129 12.71 7.09 -14.21
CA VAL A 129 12.35 6.23 -13.06
C VAL A 129 11.29 5.21 -13.50
N GLY A 130 10.25 5.67 -14.19
CA GLY A 130 9.25 4.79 -14.80
C GLY A 130 9.83 3.86 -15.87
N VAL A 131 10.87 4.29 -16.59
CA VAL A 131 11.56 3.48 -17.62
C VAL A 131 12.58 2.50 -17.01
N ARG A 132 13.31 2.88 -15.95
CA ARG A 132 14.29 2.02 -15.25
C ARG A 132 13.65 0.94 -14.37
N GLY A 133 12.35 1.07 -14.06
CA GLY A 133 11.52 -0.06 -13.61
C GLY A 133 11.49 -1.23 -14.60
N GLY A 134 11.94 -1.02 -15.84
CA GLY A 134 12.79 -1.94 -16.62
C GLY A 134 12.28 -3.36 -16.92
N ASN A 135 11.98 -3.64 -18.20
CA ASN A 135 11.96 -4.96 -18.86
C ASN A 135 10.92 -6.01 -18.45
N ILE A 136 10.12 -5.76 -17.44
CA ILE A 136 8.82 -6.42 -17.27
C ILE A 136 7.75 -5.47 -17.81
N HIS A 137 6.63 -6.00 -18.32
CA HIS A 137 5.42 -5.26 -18.66
C HIS A 137 5.17 -4.20 -17.57
N THR A 138 5.64 -2.98 -17.82
CA THR A 138 5.52 -1.87 -16.87
C THR A 138 4.14 -1.34 -17.14
N GLU A 139 3.15 -2.08 -16.67
CA GLU A 139 1.81 -1.55 -16.55
C GLU A 139 1.96 -0.41 -15.55
N ARG A 140 2.03 0.82 -16.08
CA ARG A 140 1.46 1.97 -15.40
C ARG A 140 0.08 1.52 -15.01
N PHE A 141 -0.10 1.04 -13.79
CA PHE A 141 -1.42 0.81 -13.25
C PHE A 141 -2.05 2.17 -12.90
N LEU A 142 -2.23 3.02 -13.91
CA LEU A 142 -3.54 3.60 -14.09
C LEU A 142 -4.42 2.45 -14.61
N TRP A 143 -4.81 1.58 -13.69
CA TRP A 143 -6.22 1.25 -13.53
C TRP A 143 -6.94 1.08 -14.90
N SER A 144 -6.66 0.01 -15.69
CA SER A 144 -7.42 -0.25 -16.93
C SER A 144 -7.54 -1.72 -17.32
N GLY A 145 -8.71 -2.28 -17.02
CA GLY A 145 -9.29 -3.40 -17.77
C GLY A 145 -8.72 -4.80 -17.49
N PRO A 146 -9.47 -5.85 -17.88
CA PRO A 146 -9.14 -7.23 -17.56
C PRO A 146 -7.93 -7.73 -18.38
N VAL A 147 -7.19 -8.63 -17.73
CA VAL A 147 -6.10 -9.44 -18.31
C VAL A 147 -6.60 -10.26 -19.49
#